data_AF-A0AAV3Y2V5-F1
#
_entry.id   AF-A0AAV3Y2V5-F1
#
_cell.length_a   1.000
_cell.length_b   1.000
_cell.length_c   1.000
_cell.angle_alpha   90.00
_cell.angle_beta   90.00
_cell.angle_gamma   90.00
#
_symmetry.space_group_name_H-M   'P 1'
#
loop_
_entity.id
_entity.type
_entity.pdbx_description
1 polymer ?
#
loop_
_entity_poly.entity_id
_entity_poly.type
_entity_poly.pdbx_seq_one_letter_code
_entity_poly.pdbx_strand_id
1 'polypeptide(L)'
;MATNNSIDGGVEEFIHHQILSDELYPYLRILFYILSLVFSVPAVCFNAINILIFCTIGATDSITVCFLYLAVCDFCTMVSLSLGAFFTLISIGVPGSHNLGTYTFATAVVHSMFSDVALATTTYIALQRGLCVAWPFLTRQAFTRNRTLAVLIAITVILLGSGLPKAVSFRFIYVPDPNNNGSQIAVADFLEFYSTSKTFYLIFVKLIMGFTQYIVMSVCAVAIYIGMRSSIRLKSASSTAGSNSYNARSNHGRDESCVNHIGQKNTENDVTDIKTETKKETGKKPPKKELLVIKQALTVVLLQVICTTPGIIIYIFAMIEPRFRMNTEYHNLFFVIYGAVDWSYAVNAFFNFFIYLSFNSKFKNCLHSLFACGKHMGLEKGL
;
A
#
# COMPACT_ATOMS: atom_id res chain seq x y z
N MET A 1 2.21 -42.95 62.62
CA MET A 1 1.15 -43.79 62.01
C MET A 1 0.09 -42.82 61.50
N ALA A 2 0.09 -42.42 60.22
CA ALA A 2 -0.47 -43.14 59.07
C ALA A 2 -1.92 -43.60 59.38
N THR A 3 -3.00 -43.20 58.69
CA THR A 3 -3.31 -43.06 57.24
C THR A 3 -4.61 -42.23 57.08
N ASN A 4 -4.72 -41.21 56.24
CA ASN A 4 -4.98 -41.14 54.78
C ASN A 4 -6.43 -41.41 54.28
N ASN A 5 -6.85 -40.54 53.34
CA ASN A 5 -7.91 -40.63 52.31
C ASN A 5 -9.28 -40.05 52.68
N SER A 6 -9.95 -39.20 51.89
CA SER A 6 -9.76 -38.81 50.48
C SER A 6 -10.81 -37.77 50.09
N ILE A 7 -10.45 -36.49 49.90
CA ILE A 7 -11.20 -35.52 49.08
C ILE A 7 -10.22 -34.43 48.63
N ASP A 8 -9.34 -34.70 47.67
CA ASP A 8 -8.53 -33.62 47.05
C ASP A 8 -8.05 -33.94 45.64
N GLY A 9 -8.89 -34.64 44.87
CA GLY A 9 -8.52 -35.19 43.56
C GLY A 9 -9.28 -34.63 42.37
N GLY A 10 -9.78 -33.38 42.40
CA GLY A 10 -10.67 -32.98 41.30
C GLY A 10 -10.96 -31.51 41.00
N VAL A 11 -10.32 -30.51 41.62
CA VAL A 11 -10.71 -29.10 41.38
C VAL A 11 -9.55 -28.12 41.10
N GLU A 12 -8.28 -28.48 41.31
CA GLU A 12 -7.14 -27.56 41.09
C GLU A 12 -6.20 -27.94 39.93
N GLU A 13 -6.67 -28.67 38.93
CA GLU A 13 -5.88 -28.94 37.71
C GLU A 13 -6.66 -28.59 36.43
N PHE A 14 -7.36 -27.46 36.44
CA PHE A 14 -7.70 -26.78 35.20
C PHE A 14 -6.47 -25.97 34.76
N ILE A 15 -5.50 -26.69 34.20
CA ILE A 15 -4.35 -26.10 33.52
C ILE A 15 -4.90 -25.02 32.60
N HIS A 16 -4.55 -23.76 32.84
CA HIS A 16 -4.68 -22.69 31.84
C HIS A 16 -3.84 -23.11 30.63
N HIS A 17 -4.42 -23.92 29.74
CA HIS A 17 -3.82 -24.29 28.47
C HIS A 17 -3.79 -23.02 27.63
N GLN A 18 -2.71 -22.26 27.76
CA GLN A 18 -2.37 -21.26 26.77
C GLN A 18 -2.35 -21.97 25.41
N ILE A 19 -3.11 -21.44 24.45
CA ILE A 19 -3.21 -22.00 23.09
C ILE A 19 -1.82 -22.09 22.45
N LEU A 20 -0.91 -21.18 22.82
CA LEU A 20 0.48 -21.18 22.40
C LEU A 20 1.37 -21.35 23.64
N SER A 21 2.14 -22.43 23.68
CA SER A 21 3.03 -22.73 24.82
C SER A 21 4.11 -21.66 25.00
N ASP A 22 4.48 -21.41 26.25
CA ASP A 22 5.55 -20.48 26.61
C ASP A 22 6.91 -20.89 26.01
N GLU A 23 7.10 -22.18 25.71
CA GLU A 23 8.31 -22.68 25.03
C GLU A 23 8.34 -22.32 23.55
N LEU A 24 7.19 -22.39 22.84
CA LEU A 24 7.13 -22.14 21.40
C LEU A 24 7.08 -20.65 21.06
N TYR A 25 6.44 -19.86 21.92
CA TYR A 25 6.28 -18.41 21.76
C TYR A 25 7.58 -17.65 21.40
N PRO A 26 8.71 -17.78 22.11
CA PRO A 26 9.91 -17.02 21.82
C PRO A 26 10.46 -17.29 20.41
N TYR A 27 10.39 -18.54 19.93
CA TYR A 27 10.85 -18.90 18.58
C TYR A 27 9.98 -18.26 17.50
N LEU A 28 8.65 -18.32 17.65
CA LEU A 28 7.73 -17.67 16.71
C LEU A 28 7.90 -16.15 16.72
N ARG A 29 8.09 -15.56 17.90
CA ARG A 29 8.33 -14.13 18.04
C ARG A 29 9.60 -13.69 17.30
N ILE A 30 10.72 -14.39 17.50
CA ILE A 30 11.98 -14.14 16.78
C ILE A 30 11.77 -14.26 15.27
N LEU A 31 11.10 -15.34 14.82
CA LEU A 31 10.81 -15.56 13.41
C LEU A 31 10.05 -14.38 12.79
N PHE A 32 8.96 -13.91 13.42
CA PHE A 32 8.16 -12.80 12.87
C PHE A 32 8.93 -11.47 12.85
N TYR A 33 9.81 -11.19 13.81
CA TYR A 33 10.65 -10.00 13.76
C TYR A 33 11.71 -10.08 12.66
N ILE A 34 12.32 -11.24 12.45
CA ILE A 34 13.25 -11.46 11.33
C ILE A 34 12.52 -11.28 9.98
N LEU A 35 11.35 -11.91 9.83
CA LEU A 35 10.52 -11.77 8.63
C LEU A 35 10.10 -10.31 8.39
N SER A 36 9.79 -9.57 9.46
CA SER A 36 9.47 -8.15 9.38
C SER A 36 10.67 -7.36 8.84
N LEU A 37 11.88 -7.59 9.36
CA LEU A 37 13.09 -6.91 8.90
C LEU A 37 13.43 -7.19 7.43
N VAL A 38 13.21 -8.43 6.96
CA VAL A 38 13.46 -8.83 5.57
C VAL A 38 12.68 -7.96 4.59
N PHE A 39 11.47 -7.51 4.94
CA PHE A 39 10.66 -6.63 4.09
C PHE A 39 10.77 -5.16 4.47
N SER A 40 10.80 -4.83 5.77
CA SER A 40 10.75 -3.45 6.24
C SER A 40 12.02 -2.69 5.92
N VAL A 41 13.21 -3.28 6.06
CA VAL A 41 14.49 -2.60 5.78
C VAL A 41 14.62 -2.25 4.29
N PRO A 42 14.40 -3.18 3.33
CA PRO A 42 14.36 -2.81 1.92
C PRO A 42 13.24 -1.82 1.60
N ALA A 43 12.07 -1.92 2.25
CA ALA A 43 10.98 -0.99 2.04
C ALA A 43 11.31 0.44 2.49
N VAL A 44 12.15 0.63 3.53
CA VAL A 44 12.72 1.95 3.87
C VAL A 44 13.51 2.51 2.68
N CYS A 45 14.44 1.72 2.13
CA CYS A 45 15.27 2.15 0.99
C CYS A 45 14.41 2.46 -0.25
N PHE A 46 13.48 1.58 -0.60
CA PHE A 46 12.61 1.74 -1.75
C PHE A 46 11.67 2.94 -1.62
N ASN A 47 11.12 3.20 -0.44
CA ASN A 47 10.28 4.36 -0.23
C ASN A 47 11.09 5.67 -0.17
N ALA A 48 12.34 5.66 0.31
CA ALA A 48 13.25 6.80 0.16
C ALA A 48 13.51 7.13 -1.32
N ILE A 49 13.75 6.10 -2.16
CA ILE A 49 13.90 6.27 -3.61
C ILE A 49 12.60 6.79 -4.24
N ASN A 50 11.44 6.27 -3.82
CA ASN A 50 10.14 6.76 -4.28
C ASN A 50 9.97 8.25 -3.99
N ILE A 51 10.27 8.69 -2.76
CA ILE A 51 10.23 10.10 -2.36
C ILE A 51 11.12 10.94 -3.27
N LEU A 52 12.39 10.54 -3.44
CA LEU A 52 13.34 11.26 -4.29
C LEU A 52 12.82 11.43 -5.72
N ILE A 53 12.30 10.35 -6.31
CA ILE A 53 11.81 10.36 -7.69
C ILE A 53 10.55 11.19 -7.82
N PHE A 54 9.56 11.07 -6.92
CA PHE A 54 8.34 11.85 -7.03
C PHE A 54 8.55 13.33 -6.73
N CYS A 55 9.51 13.67 -5.87
CA CYS A 55 9.99 15.05 -5.72
C CYS A 55 10.63 15.56 -7.02
N THR A 56 11.46 14.74 -7.68
CA THR A 56 12.13 15.09 -8.94
C THR A 56 11.16 15.24 -10.12
N ILE A 57 10.14 14.39 -10.21
CA ILE A 57 9.07 14.50 -11.22
C ILE A 57 8.29 15.82 -11.06
N GLY A 58 8.27 16.38 -9.85
CA GLY A 58 7.45 17.52 -9.49
C GLY A 58 6.01 17.08 -9.29
N ALA A 59 5.48 17.26 -8.07
CA ALA A 59 4.12 16.91 -7.67
C ALA A 59 3.06 17.83 -8.34
N THR A 60 3.00 17.76 -9.66
CA THR A 60 2.28 18.66 -10.56
C THR A 60 0.82 18.25 -10.72
N ASP A 61 0.53 16.95 -10.60
CA ASP A 61 -0.81 16.39 -10.66
C ASP A 61 -1.21 15.71 -9.35
N SER A 62 -2.53 15.56 -9.14
CA SER A 62 -3.09 15.01 -7.90
C SER A 62 -2.59 13.59 -7.60
N ILE A 63 -2.30 12.79 -8.63
CA ILE A 63 -1.83 11.42 -8.46
C ILE A 63 -0.39 11.39 -7.98
N THR A 64 0.48 12.19 -8.59
CA THR A 64 1.88 12.28 -8.14
C THR A 64 1.95 12.78 -6.69
N VAL A 65 1.08 13.73 -6.29
CA VAL A 65 0.95 14.14 -4.88
C VAL A 65 0.60 12.94 -3.99
N CYS A 66 -0.42 12.15 -4.36
CA CYS A 66 -0.81 10.98 -3.57
C CYS A 66 0.31 9.94 -3.47
N PHE A 67 1.03 9.64 -4.55
CA PHE A 67 2.12 8.67 -4.52
C PHE A 67 3.33 9.15 -3.72
N LEU A 68 3.67 10.44 -3.81
CA LEU A 68 4.71 11.03 -2.95
C LEU A 68 4.31 10.92 -1.48
N TYR A 69 3.07 11.31 -1.15
CA TYR A 69 2.57 11.30 0.21
C TYR A 69 2.49 9.87 0.78
N LEU A 70 2.03 8.91 -0.03
CA LEU A 70 2.03 7.49 0.34
C LEU A 70 3.45 6.98 0.61
N ALA A 71 4.43 7.32 -0.23
CA ALA A 71 5.82 6.94 -0.02
C ALA A 71 6.41 7.53 1.27
N VAL A 72 6.03 8.76 1.65
CA VAL A 72 6.42 9.35 2.95
C VAL A 72 5.82 8.56 4.11
N CYS A 73 4.52 8.23 4.04
CA CYS A 73 3.87 7.44 5.08
C CYS A 73 4.50 6.06 5.21
N ASP A 74 4.67 5.34 4.10
CA ASP A 74 5.31 4.02 4.07
C ASP A 74 6.75 4.08 4.59
N PHE A 75 7.52 5.11 4.25
CA PHE A 75 8.87 5.31 4.80
C PHE A 75 8.84 5.43 6.34
N CYS A 76 8.00 6.30 6.90
CA CYS A 76 7.88 6.47 8.36
C CYS A 76 7.41 5.17 9.04
N THR A 77 6.43 4.48 8.43
CA THR A 77 5.91 3.20 8.90
C THR A 77 6.99 2.12 8.94
N MET A 78 7.79 2.00 7.89
CA MET A 78 8.83 0.98 7.75
C MET A 78 10.06 1.27 8.59
N VAL A 79 10.44 2.54 8.78
CA VAL A 79 11.49 2.93 9.73
C VAL A 79 11.09 2.52 11.14
N SER A 80 9.86 2.84 11.54
CA SER A 80 9.35 2.51 12.87
C SER A 80 9.29 0.99 13.10
N LEU A 81 8.79 0.23 12.12
CA LEU A 81 8.75 -1.24 12.19
C LEU A 81 10.16 -1.84 12.29
N SER A 82 11.09 -1.36 11.46
CA SER A 82 12.47 -1.85 11.44
C SER A 82 13.18 -1.58 12.77
N LEU A 83 13.02 -0.37 13.33
CA LEU A 83 13.59 -0.03 14.64
C LEU A 83 13.01 -0.89 15.76
N GLY A 84 11.70 -1.09 15.80
CA GLY A 84 11.05 -1.93 16.82
C GLY A 84 11.47 -3.41 16.74
N ALA A 85 11.58 -3.95 15.54
CA ALA A 85 12.07 -5.31 15.34
C ALA A 85 13.54 -5.44 15.74
N PHE A 86 14.37 -4.47 15.37
CA PHE A 86 15.79 -4.43 15.76
C PHE A 86 15.96 -4.33 17.27
N PHE A 87 15.27 -3.41 17.94
CA PHE A 87 15.30 -3.26 19.40
C PHE A 87 14.91 -4.55 20.12
N THR A 88 13.88 -5.23 19.64
CA THR A 88 13.44 -6.48 20.24
C THR A 88 14.47 -7.59 20.08
N LEU A 89 15.03 -7.77 18.88
CA LEU A 89 16.03 -8.82 18.64
C LEU A 89 17.30 -8.59 19.45
N ILE A 90 17.76 -7.34 19.56
CA ILE A 90 18.92 -6.99 20.41
C ILE A 90 18.59 -7.27 21.88
N SER A 91 17.42 -6.87 22.37
CA SER A 91 17.01 -7.10 23.77
C SER A 91 16.97 -8.57 24.18
N ILE A 92 16.81 -9.48 23.22
CA ILE A 92 16.83 -10.94 23.42
C ILE A 92 18.26 -11.47 23.33
N GLY A 93 19.05 -11.01 22.37
CA GLY A 93 20.35 -11.60 22.04
C GLY A 93 21.56 -11.00 22.75
N VAL A 94 21.45 -9.79 23.33
CA VAL A 94 22.59 -9.07 23.92
C VAL A 94 22.37 -8.85 25.42
N PRO A 95 23.21 -9.45 26.29
CA PRO A 95 23.15 -9.22 27.74
C PRO A 95 23.24 -7.72 28.07
N GLY A 96 22.39 -7.24 28.99
CA GLY A 96 22.37 -5.83 29.40
C GLY A 96 21.61 -4.87 28.47
N SER A 97 21.06 -5.36 27.36
CA SER A 97 20.26 -4.55 26.43
C SER A 97 18.74 -4.63 26.67
N HIS A 98 18.32 -5.14 27.84
CA HIS A 98 16.91 -5.39 28.18
C HIS A 98 16.01 -4.14 28.03
N ASN A 99 16.58 -2.95 28.25
CA ASN A 99 15.88 -1.67 28.07
C ASN A 99 15.45 -1.37 26.62
N LEU A 100 16.13 -1.94 25.62
CA LEU A 100 15.77 -1.73 24.22
C LEU A 100 14.39 -2.30 23.91
N GLY A 101 14.04 -3.46 24.49
CA GLY A 101 12.74 -4.09 24.28
C GLY A 101 11.57 -3.21 24.70
N THR A 102 11.77 -2.35 25.71
CA THR A 102 10.76 -1.40 26.19
C THR A 102 10.48 -0.30 25.16
N TYR A 103 11.49 0.14 24.40
CA TYR A 103 11.31 1.14 23.34
C TYR A 103 10.58 0.60 22.11
N THR A 104 10.48 -0.72 21.95
CA THR A 104 9.64 -1.35 20.90
C THR A 104 8.21 -0.84 20.96
N PHE A 105 7.66 -0.62 22.16
CA PHE A 105 6.30 -0.09 22.30
C PHE A 105 6.14 1.30 21.67
N ALA A 106 7.09 2.21 21.90
CA ALA A 106 7.05 3.54 21.28
C ALA A 106 7.13 3.47 19.75
N THR A 107 8.01 2.62 19.21
CA THR A 107 8.10 2.41 17.76
C THR A 107 6.82 1.79 17.18
N ALA A 108 6.15 0.90 17.91
CA ALA A 108 4.90 0.27 17.48
C ALA A 108 3.73 1.28 17.44
N VAL A 109 3.70 2.26 18.36
CA VAL A 109 2.72 3.35 18.33
C VAL A 109 2.89 4.19 17.06
N VAL A 110 4.11 4.61 16.76
CA VAL A 110 4.41 5.41 15.56
C VAL A 110 4.10 4.62 14.29
N HIS A 111 4.53 3.35 14.23
CA HIS A 111 4.20 2.43 13.14
C HIS A 111 2.69 2.37 12.90
N SER A 112 1.90 2.14 13.95
CA SER A 112 0.43 2.00 13.82
C SER A 112 -0.23 3.26 13.26
N MET A 113 0.20 4.45 13.71
CA MET A 113 -0.37 5.72 13.29
C MET A 113 -0.06 6.05 11.82
N PHE A 114 1.19 5.87 11.38
CA PHE A 114 1.54 6.10 9.97
C PHE A 114 0.98 5.03 9.02
N SER A 115 0.85 3.78 9.49
CA SER A 115 0.15 2.72 8.74
C SER A 115 -1.31 3.09 8.46
N ASP A 116 -2.01 3.68 9.43
CA ASP A 116 -3.41 4.10 9.23
C ASP A 116 -3.52 5.23 8.21
N VAL A 117 -2.59 6.20 8.26
CA VAL A 117 -2.54 7.30 7.29
C VAL A 117 -2.22 6.78 5.88
N ALA A 118 -1.29 5.83 5.75
CA ALA A 118 -0.98 5.16 4.50
C ALA A 118 -2.22 4.43 3.95
N LEU A 119 -2.92 3.65 4.78
CA LEU A 119 -4.13 2.92 4.39
C LEU A 119 -5.25 3.86 3.90
N ALA A 120 -5.49 4.96 4.62
CA ALA A 120 -6.46 5.97 4.22
C ALA A 120 -6.07 6.68 2.91
N THR A 121 -4.78 6.95 2.72
CA THR A 121 -4.23 7.50 1.48
C THR A 121 -4.46 6.55 0.31
N THR A 122 -4.16 5.26 0.47
CA THR A 122 -4.42 4.25 -0.56
C THR A 122 -5.91 4.13 -0.87
N THR A 123 -6.78 4.24 0.14
CA THR A 123 -8.23 4.28 -0.03
C THR A 123 -8.67 5.48 -0.87
N TYR A 124 -8.11 6.67 -0.60
CA TYR A 124 -8.37 7.86 -1.39
C TYR A 124 -7.89 7.70 -2.85
N ILE A 125 -6.70 7.11 -3.07
CA ILE A 125 -6.21 6.80 -4.41
C ILE A 125 -7.18 5.85 -5.12
N ALA A 126 -7.63 4.78 -4.45
CA ALA A 126 -8.58 3.82 -5.01
C ALA A 126 -9.90 4.49 -5.39
N LEU A 127 -10.44 5.34 -4.53
CA LEU A 127 -11.65 6.10 -4.78
C LEU A 127 -11.49 7.04 -5.98
N GLN A 128 -10.39 7.79 -6.03
CA GLN A 128 -10.08 8.66 -7.16
C GLN A 128 -10.03 7.87 -8.47
N ARG A 129 -9.41 6.69 -8.48
CA ARG A 129 -9.29 5.83 -9.67
C ARG A 129 -10.60 5.14 -10.05
N GLY A 130 -11.33 4.62 -9.07
CA GLY A 130 -12.63 3.97 -9.27
C GLY A 130 -13.66 4.95 -9.81
N LEU A 131 -13.72 6.17 -9.27
CA LEU A 131 -14.61 7.21 -9.77
C LEU A 131 -14.22 7.70 -11.17
N CYS A 132 -12.93 7.77 -11.52
CA CYS A 132 -12.53 8.11 -12.89
C CYS A 132 -13.01 7.09 -13.92
N VAL A 133 -13.23 5.84 -13.48
CA VAL A 133 -13.72 4.76 -14.31
C VAL A 133 -15.26 4.74 -14.34
N ALA A 134 -15.91 4.83 -13.17
CA ALA A 134 -17.36 4.76 -13.06
C ALA A 134 -18.06 6.06 -13.50
N TRP A 135 -17.44 7.22 -13.26
CA TRP A 135 -18.03 8.54 -13.48
C TRP A 135 -17.02 9.57 -14.01
N PRO A 136 -16.59 9.48 -15.28
CA PRO A 136 -15.54 10.31 -15.85
C PRO A 136 -15.88 11.83 -15.92
N PHE A 137 -17.16 12.18 -16.01
CA PHE A 137 -17.58 13.59 -16.16
C PHE A 137 -17.41 14.41 -14.87
N LEU A 138 -17.61 13.81 -13.69
CA LEU A 138 -17.46 14.50 -12.40
C LEU A 138 -15.99 14.59 -11.97
N THR A 139 -15.19 13.59 -12.33
CA THR A 139 -13.81 13.43 -11.83
C THR A 139 -12.79 14.39 -12.43
N ARG A 140 -13.01 14.89 -13.66
CA ARG A 140 -12.11 15.87 -14.29
C ARG A 140 -12.03 17.20 -13.52
N GLN A 141 -13.08 17.56 -12.78
CA GLN A 141 -13.10 18.80 -11.99
C GLN A 141 -12.96 18.57 -10.48
N ALA A 142 -13.28 17.36 -10.00
CA ALA A 142 -13.21 17.05 -8.58
C ALA A 142 -11.76 16.95 -8.05
N PHE A 143 -10.88 16.23 -8.76
CA PHE A 143 -9.58 15.82 -8.24
C PHE A 143 -8.41 16.70 -8.72
N THR A 144 -8.38 17.95 -8.25
CA THR A 144 -7.26 18.88 -8.48
C THR A 144 -6.16 18.72 -7.43
N ARG A 145 -4.94 19.17 -7.75
CA ARG A 145 -3.77 19.10 -6.87
C ARG A 145 -4.04 19.67 -5.47
N ASN A 146 -4.57 20.89 -5.39
CA ASN A 146 -4.77 21.59 -4.12
C ASN A 146 -5.87 20.93 -3.27
N ARG A 147 -6.93 20.43 -3.91
CA ARG A 147 -7.99 19.68 -3.22
C ARG A 147 -7.46 18.36 -2.67
N THR A 148 -6.67 17.63 -3.46
CA THR A 148 -5.99 16.41 -3.00
C THR A 148 -5.08 16.71 -1.81
N LEU A 149 -4.27 17.78 -1.86
CA LEU A 149 -3.41 18.14 -0.73
C LEU A 149 -4.23 18.42 0.54
N ALA A 150 -5.33 19.18 0.42
CA ALA A 150 -6.23 19.45 1.53
C ALA A 150 -6.84 18.16 2.12
N VAL A 151 -7.25 17.21 1.27
CA VAL A 151 -7.77 15.90 1.71
C VAL A 151 -6.69 15.10 2.44
N LEU A 152 -5.46 15.04 1.92
CA LEU A 152 -4.37 14.30 2.57
C LEU A 152 -4.00 14.91 3.94
N ILE A 153 -3.98 16.25 4.04
CA ILE A 153 -3.78 16.95 5.31
C ILE A 153 -4.92 16.61 6.28
N ALA A 154 -6.19 16.64 5.83
CA ALA A 154 -7.33 16.28 6.67
C ALA A 154 -7.25 14.82 7.17
N ILE A 155 -6.90 13.88 6.29
CA ILE A 155 -6.65 12.47 6.65
C ILE A 155 -5.58 12.38 7.75
N THR A 156 -4.47 13.11 7.58
CA THR A 156 -3.37 13.15 8.56
C THR A 156 -3.87 13.62 9.92
N VAL A 157 -4.55 14.77 9.95
CA VAL A 157 -5.00 15.42 11.18
C VAL A 157 -6.00 14.53 11.93
N ILE A 158 -6.95 13.93 11.21
CA ILE A 158 -7.96 13.06 11.81
C ILE A 158 -7.30 11.81 12.41
N LEU A 159 -6.44 11.13 11.66
CA LEU A 159 -5.88 9.84 12.09
C LEU A 159 -4.78 9.99 13.13
N LEU A 160 -3.84 10.92 12.93
CA LEU A 160 -2.82 11.20 13.94
C LEU A 160 -3.45 11.81 15.19
N GLY A 161 -4.43 12.71 15.04
CA GLY A 161 -5.17 13.28 16.16
C GLY A 161 -5.92 12.21 16.97
N SER A 162 -6.56 11.25 16.30
CA SER A 162 -7.25 10.13 16.98
C SER A 162 -6.28 9.16 17.68
N GLY A 163 -5.06 9.01 17.16
CA GLY A 163 -4.01 8.19 17.78
C GLY A 163 -3.23 8.90 18.90
N LEU A 164 -3.27 10.24 18.93
CA LEU A 164 -2.46 11.05 19.85
C LEU A 164 -2.72 10.75 21.33
N PRO A 165 -3.98 10.63 21.82
CA PRO A 165 -4.23 10.28 23.22
C PRO A 165 -3.51 8.99 23.62
N LYS A 166 -3.67 7.91 22.83
CA LYS A 166 -2.96 6.63 23.04
C LYS A 166 -1.44 6.79 23.05
N ALA A 167 -0.91 7.66 22.18
CA ALA A 167 0.53 7.88 22.06
C ALA A 167 1.15 8.64 23.24
N VAL A 168 0.37 9.48 23.94
CA VAL A 168 0.85 10.22 25.12
C VAL A 168 0.41 9.58 26.45
N SER A 169 -0.38 8.52 26.42
CA SER A 169 -0.90 7.80 27.59
C SER A 169 0.10 6.86 28.28
N PHE A 170 1.40 7.00 28.05
CA PHE A 170 2.41 6.17 28.72
C PHE A 170 3.70 6.95 28.97
N ARG A 171 4.44 6.53 29.99
CA ARG A 171 5.78 7.05 30.29
C ARG A 171 6.74 5.88 30.54
N PHE A 172 8.04 6.12 30.34
CA PHE A 172 9.05 5.15 30.74
C PHE A 172 9.48 5.44 32.18
N ILE A 173 9.38 4.45 33.05
CA ILE A 173 9.93 4.48 34.41
C ILE A 173 11.09 3.50 34.50
N TYR A 174 12.09 3.82 35.31
CA TYR A 174 13.24 2.95 35.55
C TYR A 174 13.09 2.28 36.92
N VAL A 175 12.98 0.96 36.92
CA VAL A 175 12.78 0.14 38.12
C VAL A 175 14.02 -0.74 38.33
N PRO A 176 14.44 -1.05 39.57
CA PRO A 176 15.54 -1.98 39.80
C PRO A 176 15.33 -3.32 39.08
N ASP A 177 16.38 -3.83 38.43
CA ASP A 177 16.34 -5.10 37.71
C ASP A 177 16.30 -6.27 38.72
N PRO A 178 15.24 -7.10 38.72
CA PRO A 178 15.11 -8.21 39.67
C PRO A 178 16.17 -9.31 39.47
N ASN A 179 16.81 -9.37 38.30
CA ASN A 179 17.86 -10.34 38.02
C ASN A 179 19.26 -9.78 38.32
N ASN A 180 19.39 -8.45 38.45
CA ASN A 180 20.66 -7.78 38.68
C ASN A 180 20.45 -6.50 39.50
N ASN A 181 20.68 -6.59 40.82
CA ASN A 181 20.49 -5.47 41.76
C ASN A 181 21.31 -4.21 41.43
N GLY A 182 22.29 -4.28 40.51
CA GLY A 182 23.09 -3.13 40.06
C GLY A 182 22.56 -2.38 38.83
N SER A 183 21.52 -2.88 38.14
CA SER A 183 20.96 -2.27 36.94
C SER A 183 19.50 -1.84 37.09
N GLN A 184 19.06 -0.93 36.22
CA GLN A 184 17.66 -0.51 36.11
C GLN A 184 17.05 -0.96 34.79
N ILE A 185 15.81 -1.46 34.85
CA ILE A 185 14.97 -1.77 33.71
C ILE A 185 13.98 -0.65 33.41
N ALA A 186 13.90 -0.24 32.14
CA ALA A 186 12.87 0.66 31.66
C ALA A 186 11.56 -0.13 31.50
N VAL A 187 10.47 0.36 32.06
CA VAL A 187 9.14 -0.23 31.94
C VAL A 187 8.16 0.84 31.46
N ALA A 188 7.24 0.47 30.58
CA ALA A 188 6.15 1.36 30.18
C ALA A 188 5.08 1.40 31.27
N ASP A 189 4.96 2.55 31.92
CA ASP A 189 3.91 2.85 32.89
C ASP A 189 2.74 3.54 32.18
N PHE A 190 1.57 2.92 32.23
CA PHE A 190 0.38 3.37 31.51
C PHE A 190 -0.45 4.30 32.40
N LEU A 191 -0.74 5.50 31.88
CA LEU A 191 -1.57 6.48 32.58
C LEU A 191 -3.04 5.99 32.63
N GLU A 192 -3.81 6.49 33.59
CA GLU A 192 -5.21 6.08 33.84
C GLU A 192 -6.09 6.12 32.57
N PHE A 193 -5.91 7.16 31.74
CA PHE A 193 -6.67 7.34 30.50
C PHE A 193 -6.19 6.47 29.32
N TYR A 194 -5.13 5.66 29.47
CA TYR A 194 -4.61 4.77 28.42
C TYR A 194 -5.67 3.76 27.98
N SER A 195 -6.37 3.14 28.93
CA SER A 195 -7.36 2.10 28.63
C SER A 195 -8.52 2.65 27.80
N THR A 196 -9.06 3.80 28.20
CA THR A 196 -10.12 4.52 27.48
C THR A 196 -9.65 4.95 26.09
N SER A 197 -8.45 5.53 25.99
CA SER A 197 -7.87 5.99 24.72
C SER A 197 -7.60 4.84 23.75
N LYS A 198 -7.06 3.72 24.25
CA LYS A 198 -6.83 2.50 23.48
C LYS A 198 -8.15 1.91 22.96
N THR A 199 -9.18 1.88 23.80
CA THR A 199 -10.51 1.37 23.43
C THR A 199 -11.17 2.26 22.38
N PHE A 200 -11.14 3.59 22.56
CA PHE A 200 -11.59 4.54 21.55
C PHE A 200 -10.87 4.33 20.21
N TYR A 201 -9.54 4.27 20.24
CA TYR A 201 -8.75 4.10 19.03
C TYR A 201 -9.06 2.77 18.31
N LEU A 202 -9.22 1.68 19.06
CA LEU A 202 -9.58 0.39 18.50
C LEU A 202 -10.98 0.44 17.85
N ILE A 203 -11.98 0.99 18.53
CA ILE A 203 -13.35 1.03 18.02
C ILE A 203 -13.47 2.02 16.85
N PHE A 204 -12.99 3.24 17.02
CA PHE A 204 -13.19 4.29 16.03
C PHE A 204 -12.26 4.13 14.82
N VAL A 205 -10.94 3.98 15.05
CA VAL A 205 -9.95 3.94 13.98
C VAL A 205 -9.86 2.56 13.37
N LYS A 206 -9.62 1.52 14.18
CA LYS A 206 -9.35 0.18 13.66
C LYS A 206 -10.59 -0.54 13.16
N LEU A 207 -11.73 -0.38 13.84
CA LEU A 207 -12.99 -0.97 13.38
C LEU A 207 -13.74 -0.02 12.46
N ILE A 208 -14.41 1.03 12.96
CA ILE A 208 -15.36 1.80 12.15
C ILE A 208 -14.72 2.35 10.88
N MET A 209 -13.59 3.06 11.01
CA MET A 209 -12.88 3.58 9.84
C MET A 209 -12.21 2.48 9.03
N GLY A 210 -11.55 1.51 9.67
CA GLY A 210 -10.90 0.39 8.97
C GLY A 210 -11.87 -0.44 8.11
N PHE A 211 -13.05 -0.77 8.64
CA PHE A 211 -14.13 -1.43 7.90
C PHE A 211 -14.63 -0.59 6.73
N THR A 212 -14.89 0.70 6.99
CA THR A 212 -15.35 1.62 5.95
C THR A 212 -14.33 1.70 4.81
N GLN A 213 -13.05 1.84 5.14
CA GLN A 213 -11.95 1.84 4.17
C GLN A 213 -11.87 0.53 3.39
N TYR A 214 -11.96 -0.62 4.08
CA TYR A 214 -11.92 -1.93 3.44
C TYR A 214 -13.09 -2.15 2.45
N ILE A 215 -14.30 -1.73 2.82
CA ILE A 215 -15.48 -1.78 1.95
C ILE A 215 -15.28 -0.87 0.73
N VAL A 216 -14.86 0.38 0.94
CA VAL A 216 -14.61 1.33 -0.15
C VAL A 216 -13.54 0.80 -1.10
N MET A 217 -12.43 0.28 -0.57
CA MET A 217 -11.35 -0.35 -1.34
C MET A 217 -11.85 -1.51 -2.19
N SER A 218 -12.65 -2.40 -1.61
CA SER A 218 -13.22 -3.57 -2.29
C SER A 218 -14.16 -3.14 -3.43
N VAL A 219 -15.05 -2.18 -3.18
CA VAL A 219 -15.96 -1.62 -4.21
C VAL A 219 -15.16 -0.95 -5.33
N CYS A 220 -14.14 -0.17 -4.99
CA CYS A 220 -13.27 0.49 -5.97
C CYS A 220 -12.48 -0.53 -6.80
N ALA A 221 -11.98 -1.62 -6.20
CA ALA A 221 -11.30 -2.70 -6.91
C ALA A 221 -12.20 -3.30 -7.99
N VAL A 222 -13.45 -3.61 -7.63
CA VAL A 222 -14.46 -4.14 -8.55
C VAL A 222 -14.76 -3.13 -9.67
N ALA A 223 -14.98 -1.87 -9.33
CA ALA A 223 -15.26 -0.81 -10.31
C ALA A 223 -14.10 -0.64 -11.32
N ILE A 224 -12.85 -0.56 -10.83
CA ILE A 224 -11.65 -0.46 -11.65
C ILE A 224 -11.51 -1.70 -12.54
N TYR A 225 -11.74 -2.90 -12.00
CA TYR A 225 -11.68 -4.15 -12.75
C TYR A 225 -12.71 -4.18 -13.90
N ILE A 226 -13.97 -3.84 -13.61
CA ILE A 226 -15.05 -3.82 -14.61
C ILE A 226 -14.70 -2.82 -15.72
N GLY A 227 -14.24 -1.62 -15.38
CA GLY A 227 -13.87 -0.61 -16.36
C GLY A 227 -12.61 -0.95 -17.17
N MET A 228 -11.67 -1.67 -16.56
CA MET A 228 -10.52 -2.21 -17.30
C MET A 228 -11.00 -3.23 -18.35
N ARG A 229 -11.93 -4.12 -17.97
CA ARG A 229 -12.46 -5.15 -18.87
C ARG A 229 -13.27 -4.54 -20.01
N SER A 230 -14.12 -3.55 -19.74
CA SER A 230 -14.87 -2.84 -20.79
C SER A 230 -13.92 -2.13 -21.76
N SER A 231 -12.88 -1.49 -21.25
CA SER A 231 -11.84 -0.83 -22.06
C SER A 231 -11.09 -1.81 -22.97
N ILE A 232 -10.85 -3.04 -22.53
CA ILE A 232 -10.20 -4.08 -23.34
C ILE A 232 -11.16 -4.59 -24.43
N ARG A 233 -12.42 -4.87 -24.07
CA ARG A 233 -13.45 -5.37 -25.01
C ARG A 233 -13.76 -4.39 -26.14
N LEU A 234 -13.87 -3.10 -25.82
CA LEU A 234 -14.11 -2.06 -26.84
C LEU A 234 -12.94 -1.97 -27.83
N LYS A 235 -11.70 -2.20 -27.36
CA LYS A 235 -10.51 -2.22 -28.20
C LYS A 235 -10.48 -3.44 -29.12
N SER A 236 -10.82 -4.64 -28.62
CA SER A 236 -10.90 -5.83 -29.47
C SER A 236 -11.99 -5.69 -30.54
N ALA A 237 -13.15 -5.12 -30.22
CA ALA A 237 -14.22 -4.89 -31.19
C ALA A 237 -13.84 -3.85 -32.27
N SER A 238 -13.14 -2.78 -31.88
CA SER A 238 -12.69 -1.73 -32.81
C SER A 238 -11.61 -2.22 -33.78
N SER A 239 -10.71 -3.11 -33.33
CA SER A 239 -9.68 -3.71 -34.18
C SER A 239 -10.27 -4.62 -35.27
N THR A 240 -11.37 -5.32 -34.98
CA THR A 240 -12.06 -6.20 -35.95
C THR A 240 -12.91 -5.42 -36.96
N ALA A 241 -13.48 -4.27 -36.57
CA ALA A 241 -14.27 -3.42 -37.48
C ALA A 241 -13.39 -2.67 -38.52
N GLY A 242 -12.15 -2.33 -38.17
CA GLY A 242 -11.21 -1.65 -39.06
C GLY A 242 -10.61 -2.53 -40.17
N SER A 243 -10.57 -3.86 -40.00
CA SER A 243 -10.10 -4.79 -41.04
C SER A 243 -11.15 -5.09 -42.10
N ASN A 244 -12.43 -5.13 -41.73
CA ASN A 244 -13.51 -5.42 -42.68
C ASN A 244 -13.83 -4.25 -43.62
N SER A 245 -13.52 -3.01 -43.21
CA SER A 245 -13.76 -1.81 -44.02
C SER A 245 -12.71 -1.61 -45.13
N TYR A 246 -11.52 -2.22 -45.01
CA TYR A 246 -10.53 -2.24 -46.10
C TYR A 246 -10.88 -3.27 -47.19
N ASN A 247 -11.49 -4.40 -46.84
CA ASN A 247 -11.89 -5.43 -47.81
C ASN A 247 -13.23 -5.13 -48.49
N ALA A 248 -14.12 -4.33 -47.88
CA ALA A 248 -15.40 -3.97 -48.49
C ALA A 248 -15.29 -2.95 -49.65
N ARG A 249 -14.15 -2.26 -49.79
CA ARG A 249 -13.96 -1.21 -50.81
C ARG A 249 -13.27 -1.72 -52.09
N SER A 250 -12.82 -2.98 -52.14
CA SER A 250 -12.19 -3.56 -53.34
C SER A 250 -13.16 -4.35 -54.24
N ASN A 251 -14.42 -4.52 -53.86
CA ASN A 251 -15.37 -5.39 -54.57
C ASN A 251 -16.58 -4.66 -55.19
N HIS A 252 -16.53 -3.33 -55.34
CA HIS A 252 -17.58 -2.59 -56.06
C HIS A 252 -16.98 -1.93 -57.31
N GLY A 253 -16.88 -2.71 -58.40
CA GLY A 253 -16.41 -2.20 -59.68
C GLY A 253 -16.07 -3.29 -60.69
N ARG A 254 -17.08 -4.00 -61.18
CA ARG A 254 -17.14 -4.54 -62.55
C ARG A 254 -18.45 -5.27 -62.76
N ASP A 255 -19.42 -4.55 -63.29
CA ASP A 255 -20.37 -5.06 -64.28
C ASP A 255 -21.02 -3.84 -64.94
N GLU A 256 -20.49 -3.45 -66.10
CA GLU A 256 -21.29 -3.00 -67.23
C GLU A 256 -20.41 -2.96 -68.47
N SER A 257 -20.79 -3.79 -69.44
CA SER A 257 -20.21 -3.90 -70.76
C SER A 257 -21.13 -3.13 -71.72
N CYS A 258 -20.59 -2.15 -72.46
CA CYS A 258 -21.12 -1.70 -73.76
C CYS A 258 -20.09 -0.82 -74.49
N VAL A 259 -19.25 -1.50 -75.28
CA VAL A 259 -18.86 -1.21 -76.68
C VAL A 259 -19.34 0.13 -77.28
N ASN A 260 -18.44 1.06 -77.64
CA ASN A 260 -18.05 1.38 -79.03
C ASN A 260 -17.13 2.61 -79.23
N HIS A 261 -16.08 2.38 -80.02
CA HIS A 261 -15.45 3.19 -81.08
C HIS A 261 -14.75 4.57 -80.88
N ILE A 262 -13.46 4.53 -81.27
CA ILE A 262 -12.67 5.42 -82.16
C ILE A 262 -12.20 6.78 -81.61
N GLY A 263 -10.88 6.95 -81.55
CA GLY A 263 -10.26 8.27 -81.47
C GLY A 263 -8.78 8.26 -81.07
N GLN A 264 -7.91 8.15 -82.05
CA GLN A 264 -6.46 8.35 -82.00
C GLN A 264 -6.07 9.76 -81.46
N LYS A 265 -5.09 9.85 -80.54
CA LYS A 265 -3.80 10.58 -80.70
C LYS A 265 -3.12 10.94 -79.35
N ASN A 266 -1.81 10.75 -79.36
CA ASN A 266 -0.71 11.32 -78.56
C ASN A 266 -1.01 12.75 -78.04
N THR A 267 -0.50 13.26 -76.91
CA THR A 267 0.92 13.42 -76.53
C THR A 267 1.00 13.96 -75.08
N GLU A 268 2.20 13.87 -74.51
CA GLU A 268 2.71 14.26 -73.19
C GLU A 268 2.31 15.62 -72.54
N ASN A 269 2.39 15.58 -71.20
CA ASN A 269 2.78 16.61 -70.21
C ASN A 269 1.93 17.89 -70.09
N ASP A 270 1.26 18.08 -68.94
CA ASP A 270 1.75 19.04 -67.94
C ASP A 270 1.05 18.88 -66.58
N VAL A 271 1.79 19.28 -65.55
CA VAL A 271 1.61 19.19 -64.11
C VAL A 271 0.60 20.23 -63.61
N THR A 272 -0.30 19.85 -62.70
CA THR A 272 -0.57 20.49 -61.38
C THR A 272 -1.93 20.07 -60.79
N ASP A 273 -1.92 18.97 -60.03
CA ASP A 273 -3.01 18.61 -59.13
C ASP A 273 -3.00 19.56 -57.91
N ILE A 274 -3.99 20.45 -57.84
CA ILE A 274 -4.33 21.19 -56.62
C ILE A 274 -4.96 20.19 -55.64
N LYS A 275 -4.12 19.60 -54.78
CA LYS A 275 -4.59 18.86 -53.60
C LYS A 275 -4.98 19.86 -52.52
N THR A 276 -6.29 20.05 -52.38
CA THR A 276 -6.92 20.67 -51.22
C THR A 276 -6.54 19.89 -49.96
N GLU A 277 -5.57 20.40 -49.20
CA GLU A 277 -5.20 19.87 -47.89
C GLU A 277 -6.38 20.02 -46.93
N THR A 278 -7.20 18.97 -46.84
CA THR A 278 -8.09 18.81 -45.69
C THR A 278 -7.20 18.50 -44.50
N LYS A 279 -6.99 19.52 -43.66
CA LYS A 279 -6.28 19.49 -42.38
C LYS A 279 -6.81 18.32 -41.54
N LYS A 280 -6.16 17.15 -41.64
CA LYS A 280 -6.34 16.05 -40.70
C LYS A 280 -5.81 16.54 -39.36
N GLU A 281 -6.72 16.87 -38.45
CA GLU A 281 -6.42 16.93 -37.03
C GLU A 281 -5.84 15.56 -36.61
N THR A 282 -4.52 15.49 -36.55
CA THR A 282 -3.77 14.37 -35.96
C THR A 282 -3.83 14.44 -34.44
N GLY A 283 -5.05 14.53 -33.90
CA GLY A 283 -5.32 14.49 -32.47
C GLY A 283 -5.82 13.11 -32.05
N LYS A 284 -4.90 12.18 -31.75
CA LYS A 284 -5.00 11.13 -30.69
C LYS A 284 -3.95 10.03 -30.87
N LYS A 285 -2.78 10.20 -30.25
CA LYS A 285 -2.23 9.12 -29.39
C LYS A 285 -2.70 9.44 -27.97
N PRO A 286 -3.10 8.50 -27.05
CA PRO A 286 -2.61 7.11 -26.94
C PRO A 286 -3.53 6.04 -26.25
N PRO A 287 -3.78 4.83 -26.80
CA PRO A 287 -4.62 3.81 -26.11
C PRO A 287 -3.90 2.93 -25.06
N LYS A 288 -2.55 2.84 -25.11
CA LYS A 288 -1.75 1.95 -24.22
C LYS A 288 -1.44 2.58 -22.86
N LYS A 289 -1.24 3.90 -22.80
CA LYS A 289 -0.86 4.62 -21.57
C LYS A 289 -1.98 4.62 -20.51
N GLU A 290 -3.23 4.87 -20.93
CA GLU A 290 -4.38 4.85 -20.01
C GLU A 290 -4.61 3.47 -19.38
N LEU A 291 -4.40 2.39 -20.16
CA LEU A 291 -4.53 1.03 -19.65
C LEU A 291 -3.45 0.70 -18.61
N LEU A 292 -2.23 1.23 -18.76
CA LEU A 292 -1.17 1.07 -17.75
C LEU A 292 -1.55 1.73 -16.43
N VAL A 293 -2.13 2.93 -16.47
CA VAL A 293 -2.59 3.65 -15.27
C VAL A 293 -3.71 2.88 -14.56
N ILE A 294 -4.65 2.30 -15.30
CA ILE A 294 -5.74 1.49 -14.73
C ILE A 294 -5.17 0.19 -14.13
N LYS A 295 -4.26 -0.49 -14.84
CA LYS A 295 -3.58 -1.69 -14.32
C LYS A 295 -2.78 -1.40 -13.05
N GLN A 296 -2.04 -0.29 -13.03
CA GLN A 296 -1.33 0.17 -11.84
C GLN A 296 -2.27 0.31 -10.65
N ALA A 297 -3.35 1.06 -10.84
CA ALA A 297 -4.32 1.32 -9.79
C ALA A 297 -4.93 0.02 -9.27
N LEU A 298 -5.35 -0.88 -10.17
CA LEU A 298 -5.91 -2.17 -9.79
C LEU A 298 -4.91 -3.02 -8.99
N THR A 299 -3.64 -3.08 -9.42
CA THR A 299 -2.61 -3.86 -8.71
C THR A 299 -2.37 -3.31 -7.31
N VAL A 300 -2.25 -1.99 -7.13
CA VAL A 300 -2.09 -1.37 -5.79
C VAL A 300 -3.29 -1.70 -4.91
N VAL A 301 -4.51 -1.54 -5.44
CA VAL A 301 -5.73 -1.75 -4.67
C VAL A 301 -5.90 -3.22 -4.26
N LEU A 302 -5.64 -4.16 -5.16
CA LEU A 302 -5.71 -5.60 -4.85
C LEU A 302 -4.66 -6.01 -3.82
N LEU A 303 -3.42 -5.54 -3.98
CA LEU A 303 -2.36 -5.82 -3.00
C LEU A 303 -2.76 -5.28 -1.62
N GLN A 304 -3.24 -4.04 -1.56
CA GLN A 304 -3.69 -3.44 -0.31
C GLN A 304 -4.84 -4.23 0.32
N VAL A 305 -5.86 -4.63 -0.44
CA VAL A 305 -6.96 -5.45 0.08
C VAL A 305 -6.42 -6.73 0.70
N ILE A 306 -5.60 -7.49 -0.05
CA ILE A 306 -5.01 -8.76 0.43
C ILE A 306 -4.21 -8.56 1.72
N CYS A 307 -3.33 -7.55 1.76
CA CYS A 307 -2.46 -7.29 2.90
C CYS A 307 -3.21 -6.71 4.12
N THR A 308 -4.37 -6.09 3.94
CA THR A 308 -5.15 -5.49 5.05
C THR A 308 -6.17 -6.47 5.63
N THR A 309 -6.60 -7.48 4.85
CA THR A 309 -7.58 -8.50 5.29
C THR A 309 -7.21 -9.17 6.62
N PRO A 310 -5.96 -9.64 6.85
CA PRO A 310 -5.58 -10.23 8.13
C PRO A 310 -5.85 -9.29 9.30
N GLY A 311 -5.46 -8.02 9.18
CA GLY A 311 -5.67 -7.01 10.21
C GLY A 311 -7.15 -6.83 10.55
N ILE A 312 -8.02 -6.70 9.53
CA ILE A 312 -9.47 -6.55 9.73
C ILE A 312 -10.06 -7.74 10.47
N ILE A 313 -9.72 -8.97 10.08
CA ILE A 313 -10.19 -10.20 10.74
C ILE A 313 -9.77 -10.20 12.22
N ILE A 314 -8.51 -9.86 12.49
CA ILE A 314 -7.98 -9.84 13.85
C ILE A 314 -8.62 -8.75 14.71
N TYR A 315 -8.94 -7.58 14.15
CA TYR A 315 -9.67 -6.54 14.89
C TYR A 315 -11.10 -6.98 15.25
N ILE A 316 -11.80 -7.71 14.38
CA ILE A 316 -13.10 -8.32 14.74
C ILE A 316 -12.90 -9.32 15.88
N PHE A 317 -11.93 -10.21 15.74
CA PHE A 317 -11.70 -11.25 16.73
C PHE A 317 -11.38 -10.66 18.11
N ALA A 318 -10.55 -9.61 18.16
CA ALA A 318 -10.21 -8.89 19.39
C ALA A 318 -11.42 -8.19 20.07
N MET A 319 -12.52 -7.98 19.34
CA MET A 319 -13.78 -7.47 19.90
C MET A 319 -14.65 -8.59 20.46
N ILE A 320 -14.69 -9.73 19.79
CA ILE A 320 -15.52 -10.87 20.18
C ILE A 320 -14.91 -11.61 21.37
N GLU A 321 -13.58 -11.69 21.44
CA GLU A 321 -12.85 -12.39 22.48
C GLU A 321 -12.06 -11.39 23.35
N PRO A 322 -12.62 -10.93 24.48
CA PRO A 322 -11.95 -9.99 25.38
C PRO A 322 -10.63 -10.53 25.95
N ARG A 323 -10.43 -11.86 25.98
CA ARG A 323 -9.18 -12.50 26.43
C ARG A 323 -8.07 -12.41 25.39
N PHE A 324 -8.35 -11.99 24.16
CA PHE A 324 -7.36 -11.74 23.11
C PHE A 324 -6.76 -10.34 23.23
N ARG A 325 -6.00 -10.11 24.31
CA ARG A 325 -5.37 -8.82 24.63
C ARG A 325 -3.96 -9.02 25.18
N MET A 326 -3.22 -7.92 25.32
CA MET A 326 -1.96 -7.92 26.06
C MET A 326 -2.25 -8.20 27.54
N ASN A 327 -1.39 -8.98 28.21
CA ASN A 327 -1.46 -9.33 29.63
C ASN A 327 -2.71 -10.15 30.03
N THR A 328 -3.28 -10.92 29.10
CA THR A 328 -4.39 -11.85 29.34
C THR A 328 -4.03 -13.26 28.85
N GLU A 329 -4.95 -14.22 28.99
CA GLU A 329 -4.73 -15.64 28.65
C GLU A 329 -4.15 -15.90 27.25
N TYR A 330 -4.51 -15.07 26.25
CA TYR A 330 -4.02 -15.22 24.87
C TYR A 330 -2.89 -14.24 24.51
N HIS A 331 -2.11 -13.78 25.48
CA HIS A 331 -1.02 -12.82 25.29
C HIS A 331 0.02 -13.25 24.23
N ASN A 332 0.50 -14.49 24.33
CA ASN A 332 1.51 -15.02 23.42
C ASN A 332 0.97 -15.08 21.98
N LEU A 333 -0.26 -15.60 21.84
CA LEU A 333 -0.96 -15.66 20.56
C LEU A 333 -1.23 -14.28 19.98
N PHE A 334 -1.61 -13.31 20.81
CA PHE A 334 -1.84 -11.92 20.42
C PHE A 334 -0.60 -11.35 19.72
N PHE A 335 0.58 -11.46 20.32
CA PHE A 335 1.80 -10.92 19.72
C PHE A 335 2.22 -11.61 18.42
N VAL A 336 2.08 -12.94 18.34
CA VAL A 336 2.40 -13.69 17.12
C VAL A 336 1.49 -13.27 15.97
N ILE A 337 0.18 -13.17 16.23
CA ILE A 337 -0.81 -12.76 15.23
C ILE A 337 -0.58 -11.31 14.79
N TYR A 338 -0.36 -10.38 15.71
CA TYR A 338 -0.08 -8.99 15.35
C TYR A 338 1.25 -8.85 14.58
N GLY A 339 2.26 -9.68 14.88
CA GLY A 339 3.48 -9.77 14.08
C GLY A 339 3.21 -10.20 12.62
N ALA A 340 2.29 -11.14 12.40
CA ALA A 340 1.87 -11.54 11.04
C ALA A 340 1.10 -10.42 10.30
N VAL A 341 0.30 -9.65 11.03
CA VAL A 341 -0.39 -8.47 10.50
C VAL A 341 0.62 -7.39 10.09
N ASP A 342 1.59 -7.09 10.94
CA ASP A 342 2.65 -6.11 10.65
C ASP A 342 3.51 -6.54 9.45
N TRP A 343 3.81 -7.84 9.34
CA TRP A 343 4.47 -8.41 8.17
C TRP A 343 3.66 -8.18 6.87
N SER A 344 2.33 -8.34 6.92
CA SER A 344 1.46 -8.08 5.77
C SER A 344 1.51 -6.61 5.33
N TYR A 345 1.58 -5.67 6.27
CA TYR A 345 1.79 -4.25 5.96
C TYR A 345 3.18 -3.98 5.38
N ALA A 346 4.23 -4.65 5.87
CA ALA A 346 5.58 -4.53 5.33
C ALA A 346 5.66 -4.98 3.86
N VAL A 347 5.00 -6.10 3.54
CA VAL A 347 4.86 -6.60 2.16
C VAL A 347 4.19 -5.55 1.26
N ASN A 348 3.09 -4.94 1.73
CA ASN A 348 2.38 -3.91 0.97
C ASN A 348 3.27 -2.69 0.65
N ALA A 349 3.96 -2.14 1.65
CA ALA A 349 4.86 -0.99 1.49
C ALA A 349 6.09 -1.32 0.61
N PHE A 350 6.60 -2.55 0.68
CA PHE A 350 7.73 -3.02 -0.13
C PHE A 350 7.40 -3.05 -1.63
N PHE A 351 6.23 -3.60 -1.99
CA PHE A 351 5.87 -3.82 -3.39
C PHE A 351 5.47 -2.54 -4.15
N ASN A 352 5.15 -1.45 -3.45
CA ASN A 352 4.80 -0.17 -4.08
C ASN A 352 5.87 0.31 -5.08
N PHE A 353 7.15 0.18 -4.76
CA PHE A 353 8.25 0.52 -5.67
C PHE A 353 8.21 -0.28 -6.99
N PHE A 354 8.03 -1.60 -6.91
CA PHE A 354 7.99 -2.46 -8.09
C PHE A 354 6.74 -2.20 -8.95
N ILE A 355 5.62 -1.88 -8.31
CA ILE A 355 4.40 -1.46 -9.01
C ILE A 355 4.66 -0.15 -9.77
N TYR A 356 5.31 0.85 -9.16
CA TYR A 356 5.68 2.08 -9.84
C TYR A 356 6.65 1.84 -10.99
N LEU A 357 7.65 0.99 -10.79
CA LEU A 357 8.62 0.63 -11.84
C LEU A 357 7.94 -0.04 -13.05
N SER A 358 6.94 -0.88 -12.79
CA SER A 358 6.25 -1.65 -13.83
C SER A 358 5.23 -0.82 -14.62
N PHE A 359 4.49 0.08 -13.95
CA PHE A 359 3.33 0.72 -14.56
C PHE A 359 3.41 2.25 -14.68
N ASN A 360 4.34 2.93 -13.99
CA ASN A 360 4.49 4.38 -14.07
C ASN A 360 5.66 4.77 -14.98
N SER A 361 5.35 5.14 -16.23
CA SER A 361 6.39 5.51 -17.21
C SER A 361 7.18 6.76 -16.82
N LYS A 362 6.56 7.74 -16.14
CA LYS A 362 7.29 8.94 -15.66
C LYS A 362 8.32 8.53 -14.60
N PHE A 363 7.92 7.66 -13.68
CA PHE A 363 8.79 7.09 -12.65
C PHE A 363 9.97 6.33 -13.26
N LYS A 364 9.70 5.41 -14.18
CA LYS A 364 10.74 4.64 -14.86
C LYS A 364 11.75 5.53 -15.60
N ASN A 365 11.28 6.52 -16.34
CA ASN A 365 12.16 7.44 -17.07
C ASN A 365 13.03 8.27 -16.13
N CYS A 366 12.46 8.77 -15.03
CA CYS A 366 13.20 9.51 -14.01
C CYS A 366 14.27 8.64 -13.32
N LEU A 367 13.90 7.42 -12.93
CA LEU A 367 14.84 6.43 -12.36
C LEU A 367 16.01 6.18 -13.32
N HIS A 368 15.74 5.93 -14.60
CA HIS A 368 16.78 5.74 -15.60
C HIS A 368 17.69 6.97 -15.75
N SER A 369 17.13 8.19 -15.75
CA SER A 369 17.95 9.41 -15.85
C SER A 369 18.86 9.60 -14.64
N LEU A 370 18.39 9.24 -13.42
CA LEU A 370 19.21 9.34 -12.21
C LEU A 370 20.42 8.40 -12.27
N PHE A 371 20.22 7.15 -12.71
CA PHE A 371 21.33 6.19 -12.85
C PHE A 371 22.22 6.46 -14.07
N ALA A 372 21.69 7.02 -15.15
CA ALA A 372 22.48 7.41 -16.33
C ALA A 372 23.36 8.64 -16.05
N CYS A 373 22.83 9.63 -15.33
CA CYS A 373 23.58 10.83 -14.95
C CYS A 373 24.62 10.54 -13.84
N GLY A 374 24.31 9.62 -12.92
CA GLY A 374 25.28 9.12 -11.94
C GLY A 374 26.51 8.44 -12.55
N LYS A 375 26.35 7.78 -13.71
CA LYS A 375 27.49 7.24 -14.49
C LYS A 375 28.36 8.33 -15.10
N HIS A 376 27.81 9.49 -15.46
CA HIS A 376 28.57 10.59 -16.05
C HIS A 376 29.37 11.37 -14.99
N MET A 377 28.80 11.60 -13.80
CA MET A 377 29.51 12.26 -12.69
C MET A 377 30.58 11.37 -12.02
N GLY A 378 30.47 10.04 -12.13
CA GLY A 378 31.51 9.11 -11.66
C GLY A 378 32.77 9.09 -12.54
N LEU A 379 32.66 9.47 -13.81
CA LEU A 379 33.77 9.58 -14.76
C LEU A 379 34.50 10.94 -14.65
N GLU A 380 33.80 12.00 -14.25
CA GLU A 380 34.41 13.34 -14.04
C GLU A 380 35.17 13.48 -12.72
N LYS A 381 34.95 12.59 -11.75
CA LYS A 381 35.68 12.57 -10.47
C LYS A 381 36.83 11.56 -10.42
N GLY A 382 37.12 10.91 -11.55
CA GLY A 382 38.18 9.90 -11.70
C GLY A 382 39.26 10.26 -12.72
N LEU A 383 39.39 11.55 -13.06
CA LEU A 383 40.41 12.09 -13.97
C LEU A 383 41.30 13.10 -13.23
#